data_AF-K1R8N5-F1
#
_entry.id   AF-K1R8N5-F1
#
_cell.length_a   1.000
_cell.length_b   1.000
_cell.length_c   1.000
_cell.angle_alpha   90.00
_cell.angle_beta   90.00
_cell.angle_gamma   90.00
#
_symmetry.space_group_name_H-M   'P 1'
#
loop_
_entity.id
_entity.type
_entity.pdbx_description
1 polymer ?
#
loop_
_entity_poly.entity_id
_entity_poly.type
_entity_poly.pdbx_seq_one_letter_code
_entity_poly.pdbx_strand_id
1 'polypeptide(L)'
;MGRLKIFALMMSICLLSCSSSSSDDSGDNSGGDVKISCSQTSIKAPANGGSYSVAVVASTGGWTTAADENSGNWVKVSAKNTNKASGMISVTVDENTS
;
A
#
# COMPACT_ATOMS: atom_id res chain seq x y z
N MET A 1 19.01 -8.96 32.17
CA MET A 1 17.74 -8.52 31.54
C MET A 1 18.02 -7.46 30.49
N GLY A 2 17.98 -7.83 29.21
CA GLY A 2 18.19 -6.90 28.09
C GLY A 2 17.01 -5.93 27.95
N ARG A 3 17.31 -4.64 27.81
CA ARG A 3 16.33 -3.58 27.57
C ARG A 3 15.93 -3.63 26.09
N LEU A 4 14.74 -4.14 25.80
CA LEU A 4 14.16 -4.11 24.46
C LEU A 4 13.86 -2.63 24.10
N LYS A 5 14.73 -2.02 23.30
CA LYS A 5 14.50 -0.70 22.73
C LYS A 5 13.59 -0.87 21.52
N ILE A 6 12.27 -0.73 21.73
CA ILE A 6 11.31 -0.58 20.64
C ILE A 6 11.63 0.75 19.94
N PHE A 7 12.27 0.70 18.78
CA PHE A 7 12.32 1.82 17.85
C PHE A 7 11.08 1.73 16.96
N ALA A 8 10.06 2.51 17.29
CA ALA A 8 8.87 2.66 16.47
C ALA A 8 9.16 3.72 15.38
N LEU A 9 9.49 3.28 14.17
CA LEU A 9 9.55 4.16 13.00
C LEU A 9 8.13 4.33 12.43
N MET A 10 7.39 5.33 12.91
CA MET A 10 6.11 5.75 12.32
C MET A 10 6.39 6.55 11.05
N MET A 11 6.55 5.86 9.92
CA MET A 11 6.52 6.52 8.61
C MET A 11 5.05 6.79 8.25
N SER A 12 4.56 7.96 8.67
CA SER A 12 3.24 8.46 8.30
C SER A 12 3.25 8.74 6.79
N ILE A 13 2.59 7.89 6.01
CA ILE A 13 2.37 8.15 4.58
C ILE A 13 1.26 9.21 4.48
N CYS A 14 1.66 10.47 4.63
CA CYS A 14 0.78 11.62 4.41
C CYS A 14 0.73 11.92 2.92
N LEU A 15 -0.01 11.14 2.11
CA LEU A 15 -0.33 11.51 0.72
C LEU A 15 -1.77 11.17 0.31
N LEU A 16 -2.73 11.35 1.22
CA LEU A 16 -4.12 11.60 0.86
C LEU A 16 -4.35 13.12 0.96
N SER A 17 -3.81 13.88 0.01
CA SER A 17 -4.14 15.31 -0.12
C SER A 17 -5.60 15.45 -0.53
N CYS A 18 -6.49 15.58 0.45
CA CYS A 18 -7.86 16.06 0.23
C CYS A 18 -7.82 17.56 -0.06
N SER A 19 -7.64 17.96 -1.31
CA SER A 19 -8.04 19.29 -1.76
C SER A 19 -9.56 19.34 -1.79
N SER A 20 -10.17 19.90 -0.75
CA SER A 20 -11.59 20.21 -0.71
C SER A 20 -11.82 21.54 -1.43
N SER A 21 -12.04 21.49 -2.74
CA SER A 21 -12.64 22.63 -3.47
C SER A 21 -14.13 22.34 -3.63
N SER A 22 -14.95 23.08 -2.89
CA SER A 22 -16.39 23.14 -3.12
C SER A 22 -16.64 23.93 -4.40
N SER A 23 -16.91 23.21 -5.48
CA SER A 23 -17.48 23.77 -6.69
C SER A 23 -18.62 22.86 -7.12
N ASP A 24 -19.81 23.34 -6.81
CA ASP A 24 -21.11 22.93 -7.31
C ASP A 24 -21.11 22.85 -8.85
N ASP A 25 -20.94 21.64 -9.38
CA ASP A 25 -21.21 21.34 -10.78
C ASP A 25 -22.09 20.10 -10.86
N SER A 26 -23.31 20.31 -11.37
CA SER A 26 -24.29 19.27 -11.63
C SER A 26 -23.94 18.59 -12.95
N GLY A 27 -22.94 17.72 -12.92
CA GLY A 27 -22.60 16.82 -14.02
C GLY A 27 -22.78 15.39 -13.56
N ASP A 28 -23.81 14.70 -14.07
CA ASP A 28 -23.88 13.24 -14.02
C ASP A 28 -22.65 12.69 -14.74
N ASN A 29 -21.63 12.35 -13.96
CA ASN A 29 -20.45 11.66 -14.45
C ASN A 29 -20.61 10.20 -14.06
N SER A 30 -21.46 9.49 -14.80
CA SER A 30 -21.51 8.02 -14.80
C SER A 30 -20.22 7.40 -15.38
N GLY A 31 -19.05 7.93 -15.05
CA GLY A 31 -17.77 7.25 -15.08
C GLY A 31 -17.56 6.62 -13.70
N GLY A 32 -18.20 5.47 -13.47
CA GLY A 32 -18.27 4.85 -12.14
C GLY A 32 -16.91 4.84 -11.43
N ASP A 33 -16.89 5.36 -10.21
CA ASP A 33 -15.67 5.54 -9.43
C ASP A 33 -14.85 4.24 -9.41
N VAL A 34 -13.63 4.28 -9.94
CA VAL A 34 -12.73 3.13 -9.89
C VAL A 34 -12.29 2.98 -8.43
N LYS A 35 -12.89 2.02 -7.75
CA LYS A 35 -12.64 1.72 -6.34
C LYS A 35 -11.59 0.62 -6.26
N ILE A 36 -10.47 0.91 -5.61
CA ILE A 36 -9.47 -0.08 -5.22
C ILE A 36 -9.58 -0.33 -3.73
N SER A 37 -9.65 -1.60 -3.35
CA SER A 37 -9.69 -2.05 -1.96
C SER A 37 -8.54 -3.01 -1.69
N CYS A 38 -7.84 -2.78 -0.59
CA CYS A 38 -6.77 -3.65 -0.11
C CYS A 38 -7.22 -4.36 1.17
N SER A 39 -6.86 -5.63 1.33
CA SER A 39 -7.12 -6.40 2.56
C SER A 39 -6.47 -5.79 3.81
N GLN A 40 -5.38 -5.05 3.64
CA GLN A 40 -4.68 -4.32 4.68
C GLN A 40 -3.92 -3.15 4.07
N THR A 41 -3.74 -2.09 4.86
CA THR A 41 -3.00 -0.87 4.47
C THR A 41 -1.76 -0.64 5.34
N SER A 42 -1.54 -1.49 6.35
CA SER A 42 -0.41 -1.40 7.27
C SER A 42 0.12 -2.80 7.56
N ILE A 43 1.44 -2.94 7.54
CA ILE A 43 2.16 -4.18 7.82
C ILE A 43 3.09 -3.89 8.99
N LYS A 44 3.02 -4.73 10.04
CA LYS A 44 3.99 -4.70 11.14
C LYS A 44 5.02 -5.80 10.89
N ALA A 45 6.21 -5.40 10.47
CA ALA A 45 7.33 -6.33 10.26
C ALA A 45 8.25 -6.40 11.49
N PRO A 46 8.68 -7.61 11.91
CA PRO A 46 9.71 -7.76 12.93
C PRO A 46 11.08 -7.36 12.37
N ALA A 47 12.08 -7.21 13.25
CA ALA A 47 13.43 -6.81 12.85
C ALA A 47 14.05 -7.78 11.82
N ASN A 48 13.75 -9.08 11.90
CA ASN A 48 14.22 -10.08 10.94
C ASN A 48 13.57 -9.99 9.54
N GLY A 49 12.70 -9.00 9.31
CA GLY A 49 11.97 -8.86 8.05
C GLY A 49 10.85 -9.89 7.90
N GLY A 50 10.38 -10.07 6.67
CA GLY A 50 9.36 -11.07 6.35
C GLY A 50 8.65 -10.81 5.03
N SER A 51 7.84 -11.78 4.60
CA SER A 51 6.99 -11.67 3.42
C SER A 51 5.52 -11.59 3.81
N TYR A 52 4.81 -10.62 3.24
CA TYR A 52 3.43 -10.29 3.53
C TYR A 52 2.62 -10.30 2.24
N SER A 53 1.37 -10.72 2.33
CA SER A 53 0.46 -10.74 1.18
C SER A 53 -0.70 -9.78 1.41
N VAL A 54 -0.96 -8.94 0.42
CA VAL A 54 -2.09 -8.00 0.41
C VAL A 54 -2.97 -8.33 -0.78
N ALA A 55 -4.19 -8.81 -0.52
CA ALA A 55 -5.19 -8.97 -1.56
C ALA A 55 -5.70 -7.60 -2.02
N VAL A 56 -5.86 -7.45 -3.34
CA VAL A 56 -6.37 -6.24 -4.00
C VAL A 56 -7.64 -6.60 -4.78
N VAL A 57 -8.66 -5.76 -4.63
CA VAL A 57 -9.91 -5.83 -5.40
C VAL A 57 -10.20 -4.47 -6.00
N ALA A 58 -10.19 -4.39 -7.32
CA ALA A 58 -10.61 -3.26 -8.13
C ALA A 58 -12.08 -3.43 -8.55
N SER A 59 -12.84 -2.33 -8.62
CA SER A 59 -14.22 -2.37 -9.12
C SER A 59 -14.28 -2.72 -10.61
N THR A 60 -13.27 -2.32 -11.40
CA THR A 60 -13.16 -2.61 -12.82
C THR A 60 -11.69 -2.67 -13.28
N GLY A 61 -11.43 -3.44 -14.33
CA GLY A 61 -10.14 -3.42 -15.05
C GLY A 61 -8.95 -4.04 -14.30
N GLY A 62 -7.75 -3.67 -14.76
CA GLY A 62 -6.48 -4.03 -14.14
C GLY A 62 -5.91 -2.91 -13.27
N TRP A 63 -4.90 -3.23 -12.48
CA TRP A 63 -4.26 -2.34 -11.52
C TRP A 63 -2.75 -2.53 -11.54
N THR A 64 -1.99 -1.54 -11.07
CA THR A 64 -0.52 -1.60 -11.01
C THR A 64 -0.04 -1.37 -9.58
N THR A 65 1.21 -1.73 -9.31
CA THR A 65 1.86 -1.52 -8.02
C THR A 65 3.31 -1.15 -8.20
N ALA A 66 3.81 -0.28 -7.33
CA ALA A 66 5.23 0.01 -7.21
C ALA A 66 5.58 0.11 -5.72
N ALA A 67 6.84 -0.19 -5.39
CA ALA A 67 7.40 0.19 -4.10
C ALA A 67 7.70 1.69 -4.14
N ASP A 68 7.61 2.35 -2.99
CA ASP A 68 8.03 3.75 -2.89
C ASP A 68 9.54 3.86 -3.16
N GLU A 69 9.97 4.91 -3.85
CA GLU A 69 11.37 5.14 -4.19
C GLU A 69 12.27 5.32 -2.95
N ASN A 70 11.70 5.77 -1.83
CA ASN A 70 12.38 5.95 -0.56
C ASN A 70 12.47 4.64 0.25
N SER A 71 11.95 3.52 -0.28
CA SER A 71 11.99 2.21 0.37
C SER A 71 13.39 1.60 0.45
N GLY A 72 14.44 2.31 0.00
CA GLY A 72 15.86 1.96 0.18
C GLY A 72 16.24 0.54 -0.24
N ASN A 73 15.48 -0.06 -1.15
CA ASN A 73 15.54 -1.47 -1.58
C ASN A 73 15.29 -2.52 -0.49
N TRP A 74 15.04 -2.13 0.76
CA TRP A 74 14.75 -3.03 1.87
C TRP A 74 13.26 -3.40 1.96
N VAL A 75 12.38 -2.66 1.25
CA VAL A 75 11.02 -3.10 0.95
C VAL A 75 10.88 -3.37 -0.54
N LYS A 76 10.53 -4.61 -0.90
CA LYS A 76 10.30 -5.06 -2.27
C LYS A 76 8.84 -5.42 -2.43
N VAL A 77 8.21 -5.00 -3.52
CA VAL A 77 6.84 -5.39 -3.84
C VAL A 77 6.82 -6.12 -5.17
N SER A 78 5.99 -7.15 -5.24
CA SER A 78 5.65 -7.83 -6.49
C SER A 78 4.15 -8.03 -6.51
N ALA A 79 3.55 -8.07 -7.70
CA ALA A 79 2.12 -8.27 -7.84
C ALA A 79 1.80 -9.41 -8.81
N LYS A 80 0.68 -10.08 -8.55
CA LYS A 80 0.14 -11.16 -9.37
C LYS A 80 -1.31 -10.86 -9.72
N ASN A 81 -1.71 -11.26 -10.93
CA ASN A 81 -3.07 -11.06 -11.47
C ASN A 81 -3.48 -9.58 -11.55
N THR A 82 -2.53 -8.69 -11.86
CA THR A 82 -2.75 -7.25 -12.04
C THR A 82 -3.67 -6.93 -13.22
N ASN A 83 -3.77 -7.82 -14.20
CA ASN A 83 -4.65 -7.69 -15.35
C ASN A 83 -6.12 -8.09 -15.05
N LYS A 84 -6.44 -8.42 -13.79
CA LYS A 84 -7.78 -8.80 -13.34
C LYS A 84 -8.24 -7.84 -12.25
N ALA A 85 -9.56 -7.76 -12.07
CA ALA A 85 -10.18 -7.00 -10.99
C ALA A 85 -9.78 -7.51 -9.59
N SER A 86 -9.23 -8.71 -9.46
CA SER A 86 -8.70 -9.22 -8.19
C SER A 86 -7.32 -9.82 -8.36
N GLY A 87 -6.44 -9.54 -7.41
CA GLY A 87 -5.16 -10.21 -7.32
C GLY A 87 -4.44 -9.92 -6.02
N MET A 88 -3.12 -10.03 -6.04
CA MET A 88 -2.32 -10.10 -4.82
C MET A 88 -1.00 -9.35 -4.97
N ILE A 89 -0.67 -8.57 -3.96
CA ILE A 89 0.63 -7.95 -3.76
C ILE A 89 1.39 -8.81 -2.75
N SER A 90 2.63 -9.17 -3.08
CA SER A 90 3.59 -9.74 -2.13
C SER A 90 4.62 -8.67 -1.77
N VAL A 91 4.64 -8.29 -0.50
CA VAL A 91 5.57 -7.31 0.07
C VAL A 91 6.63 -8.08 0.85
N THR A 92 7.89 -7.96 0.47
CA THR A 92 9.03 -8.50 1.20
C THR A 92 9.76 -7.36 1.88
N VAL A 93 9.95 -7.48 3.19
CA VAL A 93 10.74 -6.57 4.00
C VAL A 93 12.00 -7.31 4.40
N ASP A 94 13.17 -6.76 4.07
CA ASP A 94 14.47 -7.32 4.44
C ASP A 94 14.73 -7.11 5.95
N GLU A 95 15.69 -7.85 6.50
CA GLU A 95 16.09 -7.71 7.91
C GLU A 95 16.65 -6.31 8.19
N ASN A 96 16.15 -5.67 9.24
CA ASN A 96 16.70 -4.44 9.77
C ASN A 96 17.97 -4.74 10.58
N THR A 97 19.13 -4.43 9.99
CA THR A 97 20.46 -4.63 10.58
C THR A 97 21.03 -3.37 11.25
N SER A 98 20.24 -2.29 11.31
CA SER A 98 20.62 -1.00 11.94
C SER A 98 20.14 -0.87 13.38
#